data_AF-A0A842Q2K9-F1
#
_entry.id   AF-A0A842Q2K9-F1
#
_cell.length_a   1.000
_cell.length_b   1.000
_cell.length_c   1.000
_cell.angle_alpha   90.00
_cell.angle_beta   90.00
_cell.angle_gamma   90.00
#
_symmetry.space_group_name_H-M   'P 1'
#
loop_
_entity.id
_entity.type
_entity.pdbx_description
1 polymer ?
#
loop_
_entity_poly.entity_id
_entity_poly.type
_entity_poly.pdbx_seq_one_letter_code
_entity_poly.pdbx_strand_id
1 'polypeptide(L)'
;MYCFFIGLFAGTVSTAIMTLTEIPSWKKWGLHGVFEWHENQAIISYLFRLSDNKKIHFIGIFFLHFLNGILAGIAFSFIVSLFNFSAIVILLPLLGILYGFILWILTLIPIHKPITGFSPWNHPLGHQPALASLSGHIIYGFILGLIISFMR
;
A
#
# COMPACT_ATOMS: atom_id res chain seq x y z
N MET A 1 -0.57 19.54 13.83
CA MET A 1 -1.56 19.60 12.72
C MET A 1 -0.91 19.57 11.34
N TYR A 2 0.18 20.30 11.10
CA TYR A 2 0.82 20.35 9.77
C TYR A 2 1.20 18.97 9.19
N CYS A 3 1.89 18.13 9.97
CA CYS A 3 2.26 16.76 9.55
C CYS A 3 1.06 15.87 9.22
N PHE A 4 -0.06 16.05 9.93
CA PHE A 4 -1.27 15.28 9.68
C PHE A 4 -1.83 15.59 8.28
N PHE A 5 -1.99 16.87 7.93
CA PHE A 5 -2.54 17.25 6.63
C PHE A 5 -1.61 16.91 5.47
N ILE A 6 -0.30 17.10 5.64
CA ILE A 6 0.70 16.68 4.64
C ILE A 6 0.64 15.16 4.45
N GLY A 7 0.69 14.40 5.54
CA GLY A 7 0.68 12.95 5.46
C GLY A 7 -0.61 12.39 4.87
N LEU A 8 -1.77 13.01 5.17
CA LEU A 8 -3.05 12.66 4.56
C LEU A 8 -3.03 12.91 3.04
N PHE A 9 -2.60 14.09 2.61
CA PHE A 9 -2.53 14.43 1.20
C PHE A 9 -1.52 13.55 0.45
N ALA A 10 -0.30 13.45 0.97
CA ALA A 10 0.76 12.67 0.36
C ALA A 10 0.42 11.17 0.32
N GLY A 11 -0.14 10.61 1.41
CA GLY A 11 -0.62 9.23 1.44
C GLY A 11 -1.71 8.96 0.40
N THR A 12 -2.69 9.87 0.27
CA THR A 12 -3.75 9.75 -0.75
C THR A 12 -3.17 9.71 -2.17
N VAL A 13 -2.29 10.65 -2.50
CA VAL A 13 -1.68 10.75 -3.83
C VAL A 13 -0.80 9.53 -4.13
N SER A 14 0.04 9.12 -3.17
CA SER A 14 0.90 7.94 -3.31
C SER A 14 0.08 6.67 -3.51
N THR A 15 -1.03 6.50 -2.80
CA THR A 15 -1.92 5.34 -2.99
C THR A 15 -2.59 5.37 -4.34
N ALA A 16 -3.06 6.52 -4.81
CA ALA A 16 -3.63 6.63 -6.15
C ALA A 16 -2.62 6.21 -7.23
N ILE A 17 -1.35 6.63 -7.10
CA ILE A 17 -0.29 6.22 -8.03
C ILE A 17 0.01 4.73 -7.92
N MET A 18 0.13 4.17 -6.71
CA MET A 18 0.29 2.73 -6.48
C MET A 18 -0.85 1.94 -7.14
N THR A 19 -2.11 2.34 -6.91
CA THR A 19 -3.29 1.73 -7.54
C THR A 19 -3.17 1.70 -9.07
N LEU A 20 -2.71 2.78 -9.70
CA LEU A 20 -2.51 2.81 -11.17
C LEU A 20 -1.48 1.77 -11.63
N THR A 21 -0.41 1.58 -10.86
CA THR A 21 0.65 0.60 -11.17
C THR A 21 0.22 -0.85 -10.93
N GLU A 22 -0.83 -1.08 -10.14
CA GLU A 22 -1.39 -2.40 -9.86
C GLU A 22 -2.40 -2.87 -10.93
N ILE A 23 -2.99 -1.93 -11.70
CA ILE A 23 -3.96 -2.24 -12.76
C ILE A 23 -3.47 -3.31 -13.76
N PRO A 24 -2.21 -3.28 -14.25
CA PRO A 24 -1.70 -4.32 -15.14
C PRO A 24 -1.72 -5.71 -14.50
N SER A 25 -1.31 -5.83 -13.23
CA SER A 25 -1.33 -7.09 -12.48
C SER A 25 -2.77 -7.59 -12.28
N TRP A 26 -3.69 -6.69 -11.94
CA TRP A 26 -5.11 -7.02 -11.83
C TRP A 26 -5.70 -7.48 -13.18
N LYS A 27 -5.39 -6.79 -14.28
CA LYS A 27 -5.86 -7.20 -15.62
C LYS A 27 -5.33 -8.58 -16.02
N LYS A 28 -4.11 -8.93 -15.61
CA LYS A 28 -3.47 -10.20 -15.97
C LYS A 28 -3.92 -11.38 -15.11
N TRP A 29 -4.14 -11.15 -13.81
CA TRP A 29 -4.29 -12.23 -12.82
C TRP A 29 -5.50 -12.07 -11.89
N GLY A 30 -6.34 -11.05 -12.12
CA GLY A 30 -7.45 -10.71 -11.24
C GLY A 30 -6.98 -10.31 -9.84
N LEU A 31 -7.83 -10.52 -8.83
CA LEU A 31 -7.50 -10.18 -7.43
C LEU A 31 -6.26 -10.93 -6.91
N HIS A 32 -6.02 -12.15 -7.37
CA HIS A 32 -4.84 -12.92 -6.95
C HIS A 32 -3.52 -12.31 -7.44
N GLY A 33 -3.57 -11.38 -8.40
CA GLY A 33 -2.41 -10.62 -8.88
C GLY A 33 -2.07 -9.39 -8.06
N VAL A 34 -2.96 -8.94 -7.17
CA VAL A 34 -2.79 -7.72 -6.37
C VAL A 34 -3.13 -8.04 -4.92
N PHE A 35 -2.10 -8.32 -4.13
CA PHE A 35 -2.24 -8.83 -2.77
C PHE A 35 -3.07 -7.93 -1.87
N GLU A 36 -2.85 -6.63 -1.97
CA GLU A 36 -3.54 -5.58 -1.21
C GLU A 36 -5.04 -5.59 -1.53
N TRP A 37 -5.42 -5.77 -2.80
CA TRP A 37 -6.82 -5.81 -3.20
C TRP A 37 -7.49 -7.12 -2.81
N HIS A 38 -6.74 -8.22 -2.86
CA HIS A 38 -7.21 -9.52 -2.40
C HIS A 38 -7.48 -9.53 -0.89
N GLU A 39 -6.56 -9.01 -0.10
CA GLU A 39 -6.70 -8.84 1.34
C GLU A 39 -7.92 -7.99 1.67
N ASN A 40 -8.06 -6.84 1.01
CA ASN A 40 -9.20 -5.97 1.23
C ASN A 40 -10.53 -6.62 0.83
N GLN A 41 -10.56 -7.39 -0.26
CA GLN A 41 -11.76 -8.16 -0.64
C GLN A 41 -12.10 -9.20 0.43
N ALA A 42 -11.11 -9.93 0.94
CA ALA A 42 -11.32 -10.95 1.98
C ALA A 42 -11.86 -10.33 3.28
N ILE A 43 -11.29 -9.19 3.71
CA ILE A 43 -11.78 -8.42 4.87
C ILE A 43 -13.23 -7.96 4.64
N ILE A 44 -13.53 -7.37 3.49
CA ILE A 44 -14.87 -6.86 3.17
C ILE A 44 -15.89 -8.00 3.10
N SER A 45 -15.54 -9.12 2.47
CA SER A 45 -16.38 -10.31 2.43
C SER A 45 -16.71 -10.81 3.84
N TYR A 46 -15.71 -10.84 4.73
CA TYR A 46 -15.90 -11.23 6.13
C TYR A 46 -16.78 -10.24 6.90
N LEU A 47 -16.49 -8.94 6.84
CA LEU A 47 -17.20 -7.89 7.58
C LEU A 47 -18.67 -7.77 7.17
N PHE A 48 -18.96 -7.83 5.87
CA PHE A 48 -20.32 -7.67 5.34
C PHE A 48 -21.04 -9.01 5.12
N ARG A 49 -20.42 -10.14 5.51
CA ARG A 49 -20.95 -11.50 5.30
C ARG A 49 -21.44 -11.71 3.87
N LEU A 50 -20.67 -11.23 2.90
CA LEU A 50 -21.05 -11.33 1.50
C LEU A 50 -21.08 -12.82 1.12
N SER A 51 -22.21 -13.28 0.55
CA SER A 51 -22.33 -14.66 0.07
C SER A 51 -21.27 -14.95 -0.99
N ASP A 52 -20.88 -16.22 -1.16
CA ASP A 52 -19.95 -16.72 -2.18
C ASP A 52 -20.29 -16.39 -3.64
N ASN A 53 -21.40 -15.67 -3.90
CA ASN A 53 -21.60 -14.96 -5.16
C ASN A 53 -20.42 -14.00 -5.39
N LYS A 54 -19.44 -14.50 -6.16
CA LYS A 54 -18.10 -14.02 -6.51
C LYS A 54 -17.99 -12.59 -7.07
N LYS A 55 -18.85 -11.66 -6.69
CA LYS A 55 -18.81 -10.26 -7.13
C LYS A 55 -17.77 -9.50 -6.30
N ILE A 56 -16.82 -8.93 -7.01
CA ILE A 56 -15.76 -8.09 -6.44
C ILE A 56 -16.40 -6.80 -5.88
N HIS A 57 -16.12 -6.49 -4.62
CA HIS A 57 -16.65 -5.32 -3.93
C HIS A 57 -15.67 -4.14 -4.00
N PHE A 58 -15.54 -3.56 -5.19
CA PHE A 58 -14.55 -2.51 -5.49
C PHE A 58 -14.58 -1.31 -4.53
N ILE A 59 -15.77 -0.85 -4.13
CA ILE A 59 -15.92 0.27 -3.19
C ILE A 59 -15.20 -0.03 -1.88
N GLY A 60 -15.39 -1.24 -1.34
CA GLY A 60 -14.75 -1.67 -0.10
C GLY A 60 -13.25 -1.89 -0.27
N ILE A 61 -12.83 -2.49 -1.39
CA ILE A 61 -11.42 -2.69 -1.72
C ILE A 61 -10.67 -1.36 -1.74
N PHE A 62 -11.17 -0.39 -2.50
CA PHE A 62 -10.51 0.90 -2.64
C PHE A 62 -10.64 1.74 -1.39
N PHE A 63 -11.76 1.68 -0.66
CA PHE A 63 -11.88 2.34 0.64
C PHE A 63 -10.78 1.88 1.61
N LEU A 64 -10.59 0.58 1.80
CA LEU A 64 -9.54 0.05 2.68
C LEU A 64 -8.14 0.35 2.14
N HIS A 65 -7.94 0.28 0.83
CA HIS A 65 -6.64 0.56 0.21
C HIS A 65 -6.20 2.01 0.45
N PHE A 66 -7.10 2.98 0.21
CA PHE A 66 -6.85 4.39 0.50
C PHE A 66 -6.75 4.66 2.00
N LEU A 67 -7.57 4.02 2.84
CA LEU A 67 -7.46 4.16 4.30
C LEU A 67 -6.07 3.73 4.80
N ASN A 68 -5.58 2.56 4.38
CA ASN A 68 -4.27 2.05 4.76
C ASN A 68 -3.15 2.99 4.28
N GLY A 69 -3.23 3.44 3.04
CA GLY A 69 -2.28 4.39 2.49
C GLY A 69 -2.27 5.75 3.19
N ILE A 70 -3.45 6.32 3.49
CA ILE A 70 -3.55 7.57 4.25
C ILE A 70 -2.94 7.41 5.65
N LEU A 71 -3.25 6.33 6.36
CA LEU A 71 -2.70 6.06 7.69
C LEU A 71 -1.16 5.90 7.63
N ALA A 72 -0.65 5.19 6.63
CA ALA A 72 0.79 5.07 6.39
C ALA A 72 1.44 6.44 6.07
N GLY A 73 0.81 7.26 5.24
CA GLY A 73 1.29 8.60 4.88
C GLY A 73 1.36 9.53 6.09
N ILE A 74 0.32 9.51 6.93
CA ILE A 74 0.29 10.24 8.20
C ILE A 74 1.42 9.76 9.12
N ALA A 75 1.56 8.45 9.31
CA ALA A 75 2.61 7.87 10.16
C ALA A 75 4.01 8.29 9.69
N PHE A 76 4.29 8.18 8.39
CA PHE A 76 5.58 8.57 7.82
C PHE A 76 5.87 10.07 8.00
N SER A 77 4.88 10.96 7.79
CA SER A 77 5.08 12.40 8.03
C SER A 77 5.43 12.71 9.48
N PHE A 78 4.79 12.03 10.45
CA PHE A 78 5.17 12.15 11.85
C PHE A 78 6.57 11.60 12.14
N ILE A 79 6.91 10.41 11.64
CA ILE A 79 8.26 9.82 11.80
C ILE A 79 9.32 10.80 11.30
N VAL A 80 9.15 11.31 10.08
CA VAL A 80 10.07 12.27 9.46
C VAL A 80 10.14 13.58 10.26
N SER A 81 9.05 14.00 10.92
CA SER A 81 9.04 15.20 11.77
C SER A 81 9.84 15.07 13.07
N LEU A 82 9.97 13.86 13.61
CA LEU A 82 10.73 13.58 14.84
C LEU A 82 12.24 13.74 14.65
N PHE A 83 12.71 13.66 13.41
CA PHE A 83 14.12 13.78 13.06
C PHE A 83 14.34 15.04 12.23
N ASN A 84 15.46 15.73 12.47
CA ASN A 84 15.81 16.94 11.76
C ASN A 84 16.46 16.61 10.40
N PHE A 85 15.71 15.98 9.50
CA PHE A 85 16.15 15.65 8.13
C PHE A 85 16.21 16.88 7.20
N SER A 86 16.27 18.10 7.74
CA SER A 86 16.06 19.38 7.05
C SER A 86 17.14 19.77 6.02
N ALA A 87 18.21 19.01 5.87
CA ALA A 87 19.35 19.42 5.03
C ALA A 87 19.40 18.79 3.62
N ILE A 88 18.66 17.71 3.32
CA ILE A 88 18.88 16.95 2.06
C ILE A 88 17.56 16.45 1.45
N VAL A 89 17.08 17.14 0.42
CA VAL A 89 15.88 16.78 -0.37
C VAL A 89 15.96 15.36 -0.95
N ILE A 90 17.17 14.89 -1.31
CA ILE A 90 17.42 13.54 -1.84
C ILE A 90 17.19 12.45 -0.79
N LEU A 91 17.33 12.76 0.50
CA LEU A 91 17.27 11.77 1.58
C LEU A 91 15.83 11.28 1.83
N LEU A 92 14.82 12.15 1.66
CA LEU A 92 13.43 11.82 1.99
C LEU A 92 12.78 10.80 1.04
N PRO A 93 12.94 10.89 -0.30
CA PRO A 93 12.48 9.83 -1.20
C PRO A 93 13.14 8.47 -0.92
N LEU A 94 14.43 8.45 -0.56
CA LEU A 94 15.13 7.22 -0.20
C LEU A 94 14.60 6.62 1.12
N LEU A 95 14.36 7.46 2.13
CA LEU A 95 13.68 7.04 3.36
C LEU A 95 12.25 6.56 3.07
N GLY A 96 11.58 7.17 2.11
CA GLY A 96 10.27 6.75 1.62
C GLY A 96 10.31 5.36 1.00
N ILE A 97 11.31 5.07 0.14
CA ILE A 97 11.54 3.73 -0.42
C ILE A 97 11.74 2.69 0.70
N LEU A 98 12.61 3.00 1.67
CA LEU A 98 12.84 2.12 2.82
C LEU A 98 11.55 1.88 3.61
N TYR A 99 10.76 2.94 3.83
CA TYR A 99 9.47 2.86 4.48
C TYR A 99 8.48 1.98 3.70
N GLY A 100 8.40 2.15 2.37
CA GLY A 100 7.59 1.31 1.49
C GLY A 100 8.01 -0.16 1.55
N PHE A 101 9.31 -0.45 1.55
CA PHE A 101 9.83 -1.80 1.71
C PHE A 101 9.44 -2.43 3.07
N ILE A 102 9.52 -1.64 4.16
CA ILE A 102 9.07 -2.09 5.48
C ILE A 102 7.57 -2.38 5.47
N LEU A 103 6.75 -1.49 4.90
CA LEU A 103 5.31 -1.73 4.77
C LEU A 103 5.03 -3.00 3.99
N TRP A 104 5.73 -3.24 2.89
CA TRP A 104 5.59 -4.47 2.10
C TRP A 104 5.91 -5.73 2.93
N ILE A 105 6.97 -5.72 3.73
CA ILE A 105 7.26 -6.83 4.65
C ILE A 105 6.11 -7.04 5.64
N LEU A 106 5.61 -5.94 6.22
CA LEU A 106 4.54 -5.97 7.22
C LEU A 106 3.19 -6.40 6.66
N THR A 107 2.89 -6.14 5.39
CA THR A 107 1.67 -6.62 4.75
C THR A 107 1.84 -8.05 4.24
N LEU A 108 2.97 -8.36 3.61
CA LEU A 108 3.21 -9.66 3.00
C LEU A 108 3.34 -10.80 4.02
N ILE A 109 4.15 -10.62 5.08
CA ILE A 109 4.55 -11.73 5.95
C ILE A 109 3.44 -12.06 6.98
N PRO A 110 3.02 -11.13 7.85
CA PRO A 110 2.04 -11.46 8.89
C PRO A 110 0.59 -11.33 8.44
N ILE A 111 0.27 -10.58 7.37
CA ILE A 111 -1.13 -10.24 7.03
C ILE A 111 -1.68 -11.08 5.87
N HIS A 112 -0.92 -11.22 4.77
CA HIS A 112 -1.45 -11.82 3.53
C HIS A 112 -2.02 -13.23 3.72
N LYS A 113 -1.21 -14.16 4.24
CA LYS A 113 -1.61 -15.58 4.37
C LYS A 113 -2.76 -15.77 5.37
N PRO A 114 -2.76 -15.16 6.57
CA PRO A 114 -3.90 -15.30 7.49
C PRO A 114 -5.22 -14.75 6.96
N ILE A 115 -5.17 -13.69 6.14
CA ILE A 115 -6.39 -13.05 5.63
C ILE A 115 -6.93 -13.76 4.38
N THR A 116 -6.04 -14.11 3.44
CA THR A 116 -6.46 -14.64 2.12
C THR A 116 -6.40 -16.16 2.04
N GLY A 117 -5.66 -16.82 2.93
CA GLY A 117 -5.35 -18.24 2.87
C GLY A 117 -4.22 -18.60 1.89
N PHE A 118 -3.70 -17.65 1.13
CA PHE A 118 -2.64 -17.89 0.14
C PHE A 118 -1.26 -17.57 0.70
N SER A 119 -0.30 -18.46 0.45
CA SER A 119 1.09 -18.19 0.79
C SER A 119 1.68 -17.18 -0.20
N PRO A 120 2.34 -16.10 0.24
CA PRO A 120 3.03 -15.18 -0.66
C PRO A 120 4.25 -15.83 -1.34
N TRP A 121 4.85 -16.83 -0.70
CA TRP A 121 6.04 -17.52 -1.19
C TRP A 121 5.70 -18.73 -2.07
N ASN A 122 4.63 -19.45 -1.73
CA ASN A 122 4.14 -20.61 -2.49
C ASN A 122 2.79 -20.28 -3.14
N HIS A 123 2.70 -19.11 -3.78
CA HIS A 123 1.47 -18.63 -4.38
C HIS A 123 1.17 -19.41 -5.69
N PRO A 124 -0.10 -19.69 -6.05
CA PRO A 124 -0.46 -20.41 -7.28
C PRO A 124 0.04 -19.74 -8.57
N LEU A 125 0.28 -18.43 -8.53
CA LEU A 125 0.82 -17.64 -9.64
C LEU A 125 2.35 -17.48 -9.57
N GLY A 126 3.03 -18.25 -8.73
CA GLY A 126 4.45 -18.09 -8.43
C GLY A 126 4.74 -16.78 -7.69
N HIS A 127 5.99 -16.30 -7.74
CA HIS A 127 6.42 -15.10 -7.02
C HIS A 127 6.00 -13.76 -7.67
N GLN A 128 5.35 -13.80 -8.83
CA GLN A 128 5.05 -12.59 -9.62
C GLN A 128 4.15 -11.59 -8.88
N PRO A 129 3.07 -12.01 -8.18
CA PRO A 129 2.24 -11.07 -7.43
C PRO A 129 3.00 -10.42 -6.25
N ALA A 130 3.89 -11.16 -5.59
CA ALA A 130 4.72 -10.61 -4.52
C ALA A 130 5.68 -9.53 -5.04
N LEU A 131 6.25 -9.73 -6.25
CA LEU A 131 7.10 -8.73 -6.92
C LEU A 131 6.30 -7.51 -7.37
N ALA A 132 5.08 -7.70 -7.88
CA ALA A 132 4.20 -6.59 -8.23
C ALA A 132 3.81 -5.76 -7.00
N SER A 133 3.43 -6.42 -5.91
CA SER A 133 3.17 -5.80 -4.61
C SER A 133 4.39 -5.03 -4.08
N LEU A 134 5.59 -5.61 -4.19
CA LEU A 134 6.84 -4.92 -3.84
C LEU A 134 7.03 -3.66 -4.67
N SER A 135 6.86 -3.74 -6.00
CA SER A 135 7.00 -2.57 -6.86
C SER A 135 6.00 -1.46 -6.51
N GLY A 136 4.76 -1.83 -6.19
CA GLY A 136 3.72 -0.88 -5.77
C GLY A 136 4.11 -0.15 -4.49
N HIS A 137 4.60 -0.88 -3.49
CA HIS A 137 5.06 -0.32 -2.22
C HIS A 137 6.31 0.57 -2.36
N ILE A 138 7.25 0.20 -3.23
CA ILE A 138 8.45 1.03 -3.51
C ILE A 138 8.02 2.34 -4.19
N ILE A 139 7.10 2.28 -5.16
CA ILE A 139 6.55 3.47 -5.83
C ILE A 139 5.78 4.34 -4.83
N TYR A 140 4.90 3.75 -4.02
CA TYR A 140 4.17 4.42 -2.96
C TYR A 140 5.13 5.19 -2.04
N GLY A 141 6.16 4.50 -1.53
CA GLY A 141 7.16 5.06 -0.63
C GLY A 141 7.97 6.20 -1.26
N PHE A 142 8.42 6.01 -2.50
CA PHE A 142 9.16 7.03 -3.25
C PHE A 142 8.33 8.31 -3.44
N ILE A 143 7.09 8.18 -3.94
CA ILE A 143 6.19 9.32 -4.16
C ILE A 143 5.85 10.01 -2.83
N LEU A 144 5.62 9.23 -1.77
CA LEU A 144 5.33 9.76 -0.44
C LEU A 144 6.50 10.63 0.05
N GLY A 145 7.72 10.10 -0.01
CA GLY A 145 8.92 10.83 0.38
C GLY A 145 9.17 12.07 -0.48
N LEU A 146 8.88 12.00 -1.78
CA LEU A 146 9.00 13.11 -2.72
C LEU A 146 8.00 14.23 -2.42
N ILE A 147 6.73 13.92 -2.19
CA ILE A 147 5.72 14.94 -1.87
C ILE A 147 6.06 15.62 -0.55
N ILE A 148 6.41 14.84 0.48
CA ILE A 148 6.77 15.40 1.79
C ILE A 148 8.02 16.27 1.71
N SER A 149 9.00 15.95 0.86
CA SER A 149 10.21 16.77 0.73
C SER A 149 9.96 18.14 0.11
N PHE A 150 8.92 18.30 -0.72
CA PHE A 150 8.52 19.59 -1.27
C PHE A 150 7.55 20.38 -0.39
N MET A 151 6.80 19.68 0.47
CA MET A 151 5.78 20.32 1.32
C MET A 151 6.26 20.63 2.73
N ARG A 152 7.46 20.19 3.13
CA ARG A 152 8.01 20.42 4.46
C ARG A 152 8.96 21.60 4.46
#